data_AF-A0AA37GSS8-F1
#
_entry.id   AF-A0AA37GSS8-F1
#
_cell.length_a   1.000
_cell.length_b   1.000
_cell.length_c   1.000
_cell.angle_alpha   90.00
_cell.angle_beta   90.00
_cell.angle_gamma   90.00
#
_symmetry.space_group_name_H-M   'P 1'
#
loop_
_entity.id
_entity.type
_entity.pdbx_description
1 polymer ?
#
loop_
_entity_poly.entity_id
_entity_poly.type
_entity_poly.pdbx_seq_one_letter_code
_entity_poly.pdbx_strand_id
1 'polypeptide(L)'
;MPPFSWPLRTTNYTQQEIDSGAVLAGLGREAYDSVLARLANNTGSTPARCTRETIRIRREWRSIPAEERIRYTDAVTCLQQTPRLYADVPGSKSMFDDLVALHQSQTSYIHLSASPFSSSSFLNSFSQMQRNAGEEENDILDYTLTPLIFLCQAMFFLWHSYYIWTYEKRLVTECGYNESFSYWEWGHDTTGNLSSSPIFDGSPTSMGGDGATVPHGGLGLESPFDKVTTVLLPGNGGGCVTRGPFSNMTVHLGPQAMPSYGNITAQNSATPKEDNPQCMPRDLNAVAQGDSRYVGAGQLGAHGGGHYALGGNPSSDVFLSPGDTAFYLHHGQIDRVDWIWQNLDWANRQVSAAILSY
;
A
#
# COMPACT_ATOMS: atom_id res chain seq x y z
N MET A 1 18.44 3.96 -38.42
CA MET A 1 18.08 4.81 -37.27
C MET A 1 19.07 4.49 -36.16
N PRO A 2 19.68 5.49 -35.50
CA PRO A 2 20.52 5.19 -34.34
C PRO A 2 19.64 4.61 -33.22
N PRO A 3 20.17 3.71 -32.39
CA PRO A 3 19.45 3.25 -31.20
C PRO A 3 19.12 4.46 -30.32
N PHE A 4 17.87 4.54 -29.88
CA PHE A 4 17.43 5.52 -28.89
C PHE A 4 18.19 5.21 -27.59
N SER A 5 19.15 6.04 -27.22
CA SER A 5 19.83 5.97 -25.94
C SER A 5 19.27 7.07 -25.05
N TRP A 6 18.54 6.70 -24.00
CA TRP A 6 18.15 7.65 -22.98
C TRP A 6 19.38 8.08 -22.18
N PRO A 7 19.54 9.37 -21.85
CA PRO A 7 20.52 9.74 -20.84
C PRO A 7 20.01 9.20 -19.50
N LEU A 8 20.57 8.07 -19.05
CA LEU A 8 20.44 7.62 -17.66
C LEU A 8 20.75 8.81 -16.75
N ARG A 9 19.82 9.21 -15.88
CA ARG A 9 20.19 10.06 -14.75
C ARG A 9 20.95 9.16 -13.79
N THR A 10 22.26 9.05 -13.98
CA THR A 10 23.16 8.43 -13.01
C THR A 10 23.30 9.37 -11.81
N THR A 11 22.24 9.49 -11.00
CA THR A 11 22.32 10.12 -9.69
C THR A 11 22.90 9.10 -8.72
N ASN A 12 24.17 9.29 -8.36
CA ASN A 12 24.89 8.40 -7.46
C ASN A 12 24.44 8.68 -6.01
N TYR A 13 23.27 8.19 -5.63
CA TYR A 13 22.75 8.31 -4.26
C TYR A 13 23.46 7.33 -3.34
N THR A 14 23.78 7.76 -2.13
CA THR A 14 24.28 6.86 -1.08
C THR A 14 23.14 5.97 -0.56
N GLN A 15 23.48 4.77 -0.07
CA GLN A 15 22.50 3.86 0.52
C GLN A 15 21.79 4.50 1.74
N GLN A 16 22.47 5.39 2.47
CA GLN A 16 21.88 6.13 3.58
C GLN A 16 20.81 7.13 3.13
N GLU A 17 21.01 7.84 2.01
CA GLU A 17 20.01 8.77 1.45
C GLU A 17 18.78 8.03 0.92
N ILE A 18 19.01 6.84 0.37
CA ILE A 18 17.98 5.89 -0.06
C ILE A 18 17.17 5.44 1.17
N ASP A 19 17.82 4.82 2.15
CA ASP A 19 17.17 4.23 3.34
C ASP A 19 16.45 5.24 4.23
N SER A 20 16.94 6.49 4.28
CA SER A 20 16.29 7.59 5.02
C SER A 20 15.06 8.20 4.31
N GLY A 21 14.78 7.80 3.07
CA GLY A 21 13.71 8.35 2.24
C GLY A 21 14.02 9.73 1.63
N ALA A 22 15.23 10.27 1.84
CA ALA A 22 15.62 11.58 1.31
C ALA A 22 15.58 11.64 -0.22
N VAL A 23 15.99 10.55 -0.88
CA VAL A 23 15.92 10.40 -2.34
C VAL A 23 14.47 10.48 -2.83
N LEU A 24 13.57 9.71 -2.22
CA LEU A 24 12.16 9.69 -2.60
C LEU A 24 11.48 11.04 -2.37
N ALA A 25 11.84 11.75 -1.30
CA ALA A 25 11.38 13.11 -1.06
C ALA A 25 11.87 14.10 -2.13
N GLY A 26 13.12 13.96 -2.60
CA GLY A 26 13.68 14.74 -3.70
C GLY A 26 12.94 14.52 -5.02
N LEU A 27 12.79 13.26 -5.42
CA LEU A 27 12.03 12.89 -6.62
C LEU A 27 10.57 13.35 -6.55
N GLY A 28 9.97 13.30 -5.35
CA GLY A 28 8.63 13.84 -5.12
C GLY A 28 8.49 15.33 -5.39
N ARG A 29 9.52 16.13 -5.09
CA ARG A 29 9.53 17.57 -5.43
C ARG A 29 9.64 17.78 -6.94
N GLU A 30 10.50 17.04 -7.63
CA GLU A 30 10.61 17.11 -9.09
C GLU A 30 9.29 16.74 -9.78
N ALA A 31 8.65 15.67 -9.33
CA ALA A 31 7.34 15.25 -9.81
C ALA A 31 6.27 16.34 -9.58
N TYR A 32 6.29 16.99 -8.43
CA TYR A 32 5.37 18.08 -8.10
C TYR A 32 5.56 19.30 -9.01
N ASP A 33 6.81 19.74 -9.22
CA ASP A 33 7.13 20.86 -10.10
C ASP A 33 6.73 20.56 -11.56
N SER A 34 6.94 19.31 -12.00
CA SER A 34 6.50 18.79 -13.29
C SER A 34 4.96 18.92 -13.46
N VAL A 35 4.17 18.55 -12.45
CA VAL A 35 2.71 18.73 -12.46
C VAL A 35 2.32 20.21 -12.52
N LEU A 36 2.92 21.07 -11.69
CA LEU A 36 2.58 22.49 -11.67
C LEU A 36 2.88 23.18 -13.00
N ALA A 37 3.99 22.82 -13.65
CA ALA A 37 4.32 23.33 -14.98
C ALA A 37 3.27 22.92 -16.03
N ARG A 38 2.76 21.68 -15.98
CA ARG A 38 1.70 21.22 -16.89
C ARG A 38 0.36 21.89 -16.61
N LEU A 39 -0.01 22.10 -15.34
CA LEU A 39 -1.23 22.80 -14.98
C LEU A 39 -1.20 24.28 -15.43
N ALA A 40 -0.05 24.95 -15.35
CA ALA A 40 0.12 26.32 -15.83
C ALA A 40 -0.05 26.45 -17.37
N ASN A 41 0.30 25.40 -18.11
CA ASN A 41 0.23 25.38 -19.57
C ASN A 41 -1.12 24.88 -20.13
N ASN A 42 -2.04 24.45 -19.26
CA ASN A 42 -3.35 23.92 -19.67
C ASN A 42 -4.32 25.06 -20.05
N THR A 43 -4.09 25.64 -21.24
CA THR A 43 -4.84 26.78 -21.81
C THR A 43 -6.00 26.34 -22.73
N GLY A 44 -6.45 25.09 -22.62
CA GLY A 44 -7.54 24.54 -23.42
C GLY A 44 -8.88 25.28 -23.24
N SER A 45 -9.70 25.30 -24.30
CA SER A 45 -10.98 26.01 -24.40
C SER A 45 -12.13 25.45 -23.53
N THR A 46 -11.86 24.45 -22.70
CA THR A 46 -12.77 23.90 -21.68
C THR A 46 -12.16 24.12 -20.30
N PRO A 47 -12.90 24.62 -19.29
CA PRO A 47 -12.38 24.76 -17.94
C PRO A 47 -11.83 23.41 -17.47
N ALA A 48 -10.52 23.34 -17.22
CA ALA A 48 -9.94 22.16 -16.63
C ALA A 48 -10.58 21.93 -15.25
N ARG A 49 -11.18 20.76 -15.02
CA ARG A 49 -11.77 20.41 -13.70
C ARG A 49 -10.73 20.32 -12.58
N CYS A 50 -9.44 20.25 -12.92
CA CYS A 50 -8.31 20.27 -12.00
C CYS A 50 -7.41 21.47 -12.38
N THR A 51 -7.30 22.45 -11.48
CA THR A 51 -6.44 23.61 -11.60
C THR A 51 -5.44 23.65 -10.44
N ARG A 52 -4.50 24.59 -10.48
CA ARG A 52 -3.54 24.82 -9.40
C ARG A 52 -4.23 25.17 -8.08
N GLU A 53 -5.39 25.81 -8.15
CA GLU A 53 -6.17 26.25 -6.99
C GLU A 53 -7.09 25.15 -6.44
N THR A 54 -7.48 24.18 -7.28
CA THR A 54 -8.43 23.12 -6.90
C THR A 54 -7.77 21.78 -6.61
N ILE A 55 -6.46 21.63 -6.87
CA ILE A 55 -5.73 20.39 -6.60
C ILE A 55 -5.67 20.11 -5.09
N ARG A 56 -5.96 18.87 -4.69
CA ARG A 56 -5.80 18.42 -3.30
C ARG A 56 -4.40 17.85 -3.10
N ILE A 57 -3.76 18.18 -1.98
CA ILE A 57 -2.45 17.67 -1.62
C ILE A 57 -2.60 16.61 -0.53
N ARG A 58 -2.08 15.42 -0.79
CA ARG A 58 -1.93 14.35 0.21
C ARG A 58 -0.67 14.59 1.04
N ARG A 59 -0.73 14.39 2.35
CA ARG A 59 0.36 14.73 3.28
C ARG A 59 0.86 13.52 4.06
N GLU A 60 2.17 13.47 4.31
CA GLU A 60 2.76 12.43 5.17
C GLU A 60 2.19 12.52 6.59
N TRP A 61 1.87 11.39 7.22
CA TRP A 61 1.17 11.32 8.51
C TRP A 61 1.82 12.11 9.65
N ARG A 62 3.15 12.16 9.73
CA ARG A 62 3.89 12.90 10.77
C ARG A 62 3.94 14.39 10.49
N SER A 63 3.73 14.80 9.24
CA SER A 63 3.67 16.22 8.87
C SER A 63 2.34 16.88 9.20
N ILE A 64 1.30 16.11 9.55
CA ILE A 64 -0.02 16.65 9.90
C ILE A 64 -0.19 16.86 11.42
N PRO A 65 -0.82 17.97 11.84
CA PRO A 65 -1.09 18.24 13.25
C PRO A 65 -1.89 17.13 13.94
N ALA A 66 -1.70 16.99 15.26
CA ALA A 66 -2.35 15.96 16.07
C ALA A 66 -3.89 16.00 15.96
N GLU A 67 -4.46 17.20 15.94
CA GLU A 67 -5.90 17.42 15.80
C GLU A 67 -6.45 16.99 14.44
N GLU A 68 -5.67 17.11 13.36
CA GLU A 68 -6.06 16.62 12.04
C GLU A 68 -5.97 15.09 11.99
N ARG A 69 -4.96 14.49 12.65
CA ARG A 69 -4.86 13.03 12.79
C ARG A 69 -6.06 12.44 13.54
N ILE A 70 -6.50 13.10 14.61
CA ILE A 70 -7.71 12.70 15.35
C ILE A 70 -8.95 12.83 14.46
N ARG A 71 -9.11 13.94 13.73
CA ARG A 71 -10.23 14.09 12.78
C ARG A 71 -10.27 13.00 11.71
N TYR A 72 -9.10 12.54 11.24
CA TYR A 72 -9.02 11.39 10.36
C TYR A 72 -9.51 10.11 11.05
N THR A 73 -8.98 9.79 12.24
CA THR A 73 -9.39 8.57 12.96
C THR A 73 -10.87 8.58 13.33
N ASP A 74 -11.42 9.73 13.71
CA ASP A 74 -12.85 9.90 13.99
C ASP A 74 -13.70 9.64 12.74
N ALA A 75 -13.26 10.09 11.57
CA ALA A 75 -13.93 9.82 10.30
C ALA A 75 -13.89 8.33 9.93
N VAL A 76 -12.79 7.63 10.21
CA VAL A 76 -12.71 6.17 10.02
C VAL A 76 -13.68 5.44 10.95
N THR A 77 -13.72 5.81 12.24
CA THR A 77 -14.68 5.24 13.20
C THR A 77 -16.13 5.53 12.80
N CYS A 78 -16.42 6.72 12.27
CA CYS A 78 -17.72 7.02 11.68
C CYS A 78 -18.05 6.08 10.50
N LEU A 79 -17.09 5.78 9.61
CA LEU A 79 -17.32 4.89 8.48
C LEU A 79 -17.60 3.44 8.93
N GLN A 80 -17.00 3.01 10.03
CA GLN A 80 -17.26 1.72 10.70
C GLN A 80 -18.66 1.64 11.34
N GLN A 81 -19.36 2.77 11.48
CA GLN A 81 -20.74 2.85 11.98
C GLN A 81 -21.73 3.22 10.88
N THR A 82 -21.24 3.60 9.70
CA THR A 82 -22.07 4.03 8.57
C THR A 82 -22.79 2.82 7.99
N PRO A 83 -24.09 2.92 7.65
CA PRO A 83 -24.84 1.80 7.08
C PRO A 83 -24.17 1.19 5.85
N ARG A 84 -24.07 -0.14 5.85
CA ARG A 84 -23.57 -0.93 4.72
C ARG A 84 -24.50 -0.85 3.49
N LEU A 85 -23.91 -1.09 2.32
CA LEU A 85 -24.54 -1.22 1.01
C LEU A 85 -24.67 -2.68 0.58
N TYR A 86 -23.69 -3.55 0.90
CA TYR A 86 -23.71 -4.96 0.50
C TYR A 86 -24.47 -5.82 1.49
N ALA A 87 -25.81 -5.74 1.43
CA ALA A 87 -26.69 -6.52 2.29
C ALA A 87 -26.60 -8.04 2.06
N ASP A 88 -26.14 -8.46 0.89
CA ASP A 88 -25.94 -9.84 0.45
C ASP A 88 -24.60 -10.45 0.92
N VAL A 89 -23.73 -9.65 1.55
CA VAL A 89 -22.51 -10.12 2.22
C VAL A 89 -22.74 -10.09 3.74
N PRO A 90 -23.07 -11.22 4.39
CA PRO A 90 -23.47 -11.22 5.80
C PRO A 90 -22.42 -10.66 6.76
N GLY A 91 -21.13 -10.83 6.46
CA GLY A 91 -20.01 -10.27 7.20
C GLY A 91 -19.72 -8.79 6.95
N SER A 92 -20.30 -8.16 5.92
CA SER A 92 -20.24 -6.69 5.84
C SER A 92 -21.20 -6.11 6.88
N LYS A 93 -20.74 -5.34 7.87
CA LYS A 93 -21.61 -4.72 8.89
C LYS A 93 -21.70 -3.20 8.76
N SER A 94 -20.75 -2.60 8.08
CA SER A 94 -20.62 -1.16 7.89
C SER A 94 -20.15 -0.81 6.49
N MET A 95 -20.18 0.47 6.14
CA MET A 95 -19.58 0.93 4.89
C MET A 95 -18.06 0.70 4.86
N PHE A 96 -17.40 0.66 6.02
CA PHE A 96 -15.99 0.26 6.09
C PHE A 96 -15.84 -1.21 5.66
N ASP A 97 -16.69 -2.11 6.14
CA ASP A 97 -16.64 -3.52 5.76
C ASP A 97 -17.04 -3.75 4.29
N ASP A 98 -17.87 -2.90 3.70
CA ASP A 98 -18.16 -2.97 2.26
C ASP A 98 -16.90 -2.77 1.42
N LEU A 99 -15.99 -1.89 1.84
CA LEU A 99 -14.72 -1.69 1.15
C LEU A 99 -13.86 -2.96 1.26
N VAL A 100 -13.82 -3.58 2.44
CA VAL A 100 -13.15 -4.87 2.64
C VAL A 100 -13.74 -5.96 1.74
N ALA A 101 -15.07 -6.09 1.70
CA ALA A 101 -15.77 -7.05 0.84
C ALA A 101 -15.55 -6.78 -0.66
N LEU A 102 -15.49 -5.51 -1.07
CA LEU A 102 -15.17 -5.13 -2.44
C LEU A 102 -13.77 -5.62 -2.80
N HIS A 103 -12.77 -5.30 -1.97
CA HIS A 103 -11.40 -5.76 -2.19
C HIS A 103 -11.33 -7.29 -2.25
N GLN A 104 -11.92 -7.98 -1.26
CA GLN A 104 -12.03 -9.45 -1.22
C GLN A 104 -12.58 -10.04 -2.52
N SER A 105 -13.61 -9.41 -3.11
CA SER A 105 -14.22 -9.87 -4.35
C SER A 105 -13.36 -9.67 -5.59
N GLN A 106 -12.47 -8.66 -5.57
CA GLN A 106 -11.66 -8.28 -6.73
C GLN A 106 -10.24 -8.83 -6.66
N THR A 107 -9.74 -9.25 -5.50
CA THR A 107 -8.33 -9.64 -5.27
C THR A 107 -7.76 -10.55 -6.35
N SER A 108 -8.49 -11.58 -6.81
CA SER A 108 -8.00 -12.48 -7.86
C SER A 108 -7.74 -11.78 -9.20
N TYR A 109 -8.43 -10.70 -9.51
CA TYR A 109 -8.26 -9.93 -10.74
C TYR A 109 -7.20 -8.83 -10.61
N ILE A 110 -6.98 -8.28 -9.41
CA ILE A 110 -6.08 -7.13 -9.21
C ILE A 110 -4.70 -7.54 -8.66
N HIS A 111 -4.61 -8.66 -7.95
CA HIS A 111 -3.37 -9.18 -7.36
C HIS A 111 -2.86 -10.45 -8.04
N LEU A 112 -3.76 -11.26 -8.65
CA LEU A 112 -3.42 -12.59 -9.18
C LEU A 112 -3.62 -12.72 -10.71
N SER A 113 -4.00 -11.65 -11.40
CA SER A 113 -4.08 -11.63 -12.87
C SER A 113 -2.72 -11.71 -13.57
N ALA A 114 -1.64 -11.57 -12.81
CA ALA A 114 -0.29 -11.89 -13.25
C ALA A 114 0.12 -13.30 -12.76
N SER A 115 0.32 -14.22 -13.68
CA SER A 115 1.20 -15.39 -13.53
C SER A 115 1.64 -15.79 -14.95
N PRO A 116 2.93 -16.03 -15.26
CA PRO A 116 3.98 -16.64 -14.42
C PRO A 116 5.41 -16.02 -14.52
N PHE A 117 5.59 -14.75 -14.92
CA PHE A 117 6.94 -14.17 -15.08
C PHE A 117 7.12 -12.88 -14.27
N SER A 118 8.20 -12.85 -13.47
CA SER A 118 8.76 -11.75 -12.68
C SER A 118 8.24 -11.51 -11.25
N SER A 119 8.31 -12.56 -10.42
CA SER A 119 8.53 -12.38 -8.96
C SER A 119 9.83 -11.62 -8.64
N SER A 120 10.74 -11.44 -9.62
CA SER A 120 12.04 -10.80 -9.48
C SER A 120 12.10 -9.32 -9.90
N SER A 121 11.22 -8.82 -10.77
CA SER A 121 11.37 -7.47 -11.34
C SER A 121 10.53 -6.43 -10.60
N PHE A 122 9.34 -6.82 -10.11
CA PHE A 122 8.36 -5.86 -9.59
C PHE A 122 8.34 -5.72 -8.06
N LEU A 123 8.91 -6.69 -7.35
CA LEU A 123 8.85 -6.77 -5.89
C LEU A 123 10.19 -6.44 -5.23
N ASN A 124 11.02 -5.64 -5.90
CA ASN A 124 12.30 -5.29 -5.32
C ASN A 124 12.15 -4.27 -4.18
N SER A 125 12.98 -4.43 -3.15
CA SER A 125 13.03 -3.64 -1.92
C SER A 125 12.90 -2.12 -2.13
N PHE A 126 12.52 -1.39 -1.10
CA PHE A 126 12.52 0.10 -1.06
C PHE A 126 13.77 0.71 -1.71
N SER A 127 14.94 0.11 -1.43
CA SER A 127 16.22 0.53 -1.99
C SER A 127 16.34 0.34 -3.51
N GLN A 128 15.65 -0.63 -4.11
CA GLN A 128 15.66 -0.86 -5.56
C GLN A 128 14.67 0.03 -6.30
N MET A 129 13.49 0.33 -5.74
CA MET A 129 12.57 1.30 -6.37
C MET A 129 13.19 2.71 -6.42
N GLN A 130 13.94 3.11 -5.40
CA GLN A 130 14.67 4.37 -5.40
C GLN A 130 15.87 4.37 -6.38
N ARG A 131 16.53 3.23 -6.59
CA ARG A 131 17.56 3.04 -7.64
C ARG A 131 16.94 3.09 -9.05
N ASN A 132 15.83 2.38 -9.26
CA ASN A 132 15.17 2.22 -10.55
C ASN A 132 14.34 3.45 -10.96
N ALA A 133 14.02 4.36 -10.04
CA ALA A 133 13.36 5.63 -10.38
C ALA A 133 14.18 6.50 -11.36
N GLY A 134 15.48 6.20 -11.56
CA GLY A 134 16.37 6.85 -12.52
C GLY A 134 16.94 5.95 -13.62
N GLU A 135 16.60 4.65 -13.68
CA GLU A 135 17.16 3.70 -14.65
C GLU A 135 16.11 3.21 -15.66
N GLU A 136 16.56 2.97 -16.89
CA GLU A 136 15.80 2.26 -17.91
C GLU A 136 16.07 0.75 -17.76
N GLU A 137 15.02 -0.07 -17.67
CA GLU A 137 15.12 -1.52 -17.55
C GLU A 137 15.61 -2.11 -18.88
N ASN A 138 16.91 -2.41 -18.98
CA ASN A 138 17.52 -3.12 -20.11
C ASN A 138 17.44 -4.64 -19.95
N ASP A 139 16.34 -5.16 -19.41
CA ASP A 139 16.10 -6.60 -19.46
C ASP A 139 15.54 -6.95 -20.84
N ILE A 140 16.25 -7.84 -21.53
CA ILE A 140 15.84 -8.46 -22.79
C ILE A 140 14.62 -9.34 -22.47
N LEU A 141 13.46 -8.72 -22.35
CA LEU A 141 12.17 -9.41 -22.22
C LEU A 141 11.70 -9.76 -23.63
N ASP A 142 11.43 -11.06 -23.81
CA ASP A 142 10.87 -11.63 -25.03
C ASP A 142 9.65 -10.82 -25.49
N TYR A 143 9.75 -10.20 -26.67
CA TYR A 143 8.89 -9.12 -27.21
C TYR A 143 7.40 -9.50 -27.37
N THR A 144 7.01 -10.72 -27.02
CA THR A 144 5.64 -11.23 -27.11
C THR A 144 4.88 -11.23 -25.77
N LEU A 145 5.57 -11.11 -24.62
CA LEU A 145 4.97 -11.18 -23.27
C LEU A 145 4.90 -9.82 -22.55
N THR A 146 5.66 -8.84 -23.03
CA THR A 146 5.75 -7.47 -22.51
C THR A 146 4.38 -6.77 -22.34
N PRO A 147 3.42 -6.85 -23.29
CA PRO A 147 2.14 -6.12 -23.18
C PRO A 147 1.25 -6.61 -22.03
N LEU A 148 1.23 -7.92 -21.76
CA LEU A 148 0.36 -8.51 -20.73
C LEU A 148 0.84 -8.18 -19.32
N ILE A 149 2.16 -8.15 -19.10
CA ILE A 149 2.76 -7.80 -17.81
C ILE A 149 2.48 -6.33 -17.48
N PHE A 150 2.66 -5.42 -18.45
CA PHE A 150 2.33 -4.00 -18.28
C PHE A 150 0.84 -3.77 -18.00
N LEU A 151 -0.06 -4.51 -18.67
CA LEU A 151 -1.50 -4.43 -18.41
C LEU A 151 -1.87 -4.84 -16.97
N CYS A 152 -1.24 -5.88 -16.42
CA CYS A 152 -1.50 -6.32 -15.05
C CYS A 152 -1.01 -5.31 -14.01
N GLN A 153 0.17 -4.72 -14.23
CA GLN A 153 0.72 -3.67 -13.36
C GLN A 153 -0.15 -2.41 -13.38
N ALA A 154 -0.58 -1.99 -14.57
CA ALA A 154 -1.47 -0.85 -14.71
C ALA A 154 -2.81 -1.07 -13.99
N MET A 155 -3.38 -2.28 -14.06
CA MET A 155 -4.60 -2.61 -13.32
C MET A 155 -4.41 -2.53 -11.80
N PHE A 156 -3.29 -3.04 -11.27
CA PHE A 156 -3.00 -2.97 -9.83
C PHE A 156 -2.97 -1.52 -9.34
N PHE A 157 -2.13 -0.66 -9.94
CA PHE A 157 -1.98 0.73 -9.47
C PHE A 157 -3.27 1.53 -9.68
N LEU A 158 -3.84 1.50 -10.89
CA LEU A 158 -5.05 2.27 -11.18
C LEU A 158 -6.23 1.85 -10.30
N TRP A 159 -6.40 0.55 -10.06
CA TRP A 159 -7.47 0.07 -9.19
C TRP A 159 -7.25 0.53 -7.74
N HIS A 160 -6.04 0.41 -7.20
CA HIS A 160 -5.76 0.84 -5.82
C HIS A 160 -5.84 2.37 -5.67
N SER A 161 -5.35 3.15 -6.64
CA SER A 161 -5.52 4.61 -6.69
C SER A 161 -7.00 5.00 -6.64
N TYR A 162 -7.83 4.34 -7.45
CA TYR A 162 -9.28 4.57 -7.46
C TYR A 162 -9.99 4.07 -6.19
N TYR A 163 -9.52 2.97 -5.62
CA TYR A 163 -10.03 2.38 -4.39
C TYR A 163 -9.79 3.32 -3.19
N ILE A 164 -8.57 3.82 -2.98
CA ILE A 164 -8.28 4.77 -1.90
C ILE A 164 -8.91 6.14 -2.15
N TRP A 165 -9.07 6.56 -3.41
CA TRP A 165 -9.86 7.74 -3.75
C TRP A 165 -11.33 7.57 -3.37
N THR A 166 -11.91 6.39 -3.61
CA THR A 166 -13.30 6.08 -3.22
C THR A 166 -13.44 6.09 -1.71
N TYR A 167 -12.50 5.50 -0.97
CA TYR A 167 -12.46 5.59 0.48
C TYR A 167 -12.36 7.05 0.97
N GLU A 168 -11.44 7.84 0.42
CA GLU A 168 -11.31 9.27 0.72
C GLU A 168 -12.64 10.01 0.47
N LYS A 169 -13.34 9.70 -0.63
CA LYS A 169 -14.66 10.28 -0.91
C LYS A 169 -15.71 9.86 0.10
N ARG A 170 -15.74 8.61 0.56
CA ARG A 170 -16.67 8.17 1.62
C ARG A 170 -16.41 8.86 2.95
N LEU A 171 -15.15 9.04 3.34
CA LEU A 171 -14.82 9.84 4.52
C LEU A 171 -15.39 11.26 4.42
N VAL A 172 -15.31 11.88 3.24
CA VAL A 172 -15.86 13.23 2.99
C VAL A 172 -17.39 13.22 3.01
N THR A 173 -18.04 12.34 2.24
CA THR A 173 -19.48 12.40 1.98
C THR A 173 -20.32 11.85 3.12
N GLU A 174 -19.85 10.82 3.81
CA GLU A 174 -20.59 10.15 4.88
C GLU A 174 -20.21 10.69 6.27
N CYS A 175 -18.93 11.08 6.43
CA CYS A 175 -18.36 11.41 7.74
C CYS A 175 -17.84 12.85 7.86
N GLY A 176 -18.03 13.69 6.84
CA GLY A 176 -17.68 15.11 6.89
C GLY A 176 -16.18 15.39 6.98
N TYR A 177 -15.32 14.43 6.63
CA TYR A 177 -13.87 14.63 6.62
C TYR A 177 -13.46 15.66 5.57
N ASN A 178 -12.86 16.77 6.01
CA ASN A 178 -12.48 17.87 5.10
C ASN A 178 -10.95 18.08 4.98
N GLU A 179 -10.16 17.32 5.73
CA GLU A 179 -8.71 17.47 5.73
C GLU A 179 -8.05 16.74 4.55
N SER A 180 -6.73 16.88 4.41
CA SER A 180 -5.94 16.15 3.43
C SER A 180 -5.95 14.65 3.71
N PHE A 181 -6.02 13.83 2.66
CA PHE A 181 -5.71 12.40 2.79
C PHE A 181 -4.22 12.20 3.08
N SER A 182 -3.86 11.16 3.82
CA SER A 182 -2.49 10.94 4.28
C SER A 182 -1.87 9.65 3.76
N TYR A 183 -0.55 9.57 3.88
CA TYR A 183 0.24 8.39 3.52
C TYR A 183 1.29 8.05 4.59
N TRP A 184 1.71 6.78 4.61
CA TRP A 184 2.78 6.26 5.45
C TRP A 184 4.12 6.26 4.69
N GLU A 185 5.02 7.19 5.01
CA GLU A 185 6.40 7.13 4.49
C GLU A 185 7.20 6.07 5.24
N TRP A 186 7.39 4.91 4.59
CA TRP A 186 8.11 3.77 5.16
C TRP A 186 9.55 4.12 5.52
N GLY A 187 10.21 5.01 4.76
CA GLY A 187 11.60 5.44 4.98
C GLY A 187 11.87 6.01 6.38
N HIS A 188 10.84 6.46 7.09
CA HIS A 188 10.96 6.96 8.46
C HIS A 188 10.86 5.85 9.53
N ASP A 189 10.43 4.66 9.13
CA ASP A 189 10.30 3.48 9.99
C ASP A 189 11.20 2.33 9.50
N THR A 190 12.27 2.61 8.75
CA THR A 190 13.25 1.60 8.25
C THR A 190 14.30 1.21 9.29
N THR A 191 14.37 1.90 10.42
CA THR A 191 15.38 1.62 11.45
C THR A 191 14.70 1.55 12.81
N GLY A 192 14.43 0.33 13.28
CA GLY A 192 14.03 0.09 14.66
C GLY A 192 12.64 -0.51 14.82
N ASN A 193 12.03 -0.25 15.97
CA ASN A 193 10.75 -0.84 16.35
C ASN A 193 9.60 -0.08 15.68
N LEU A 194 8.84 -0.73 14.80
CA LEU A 194 7.70 -0.12 14.12
C LEU A 194 6.66 0.41 15.13
N SER A 195 6.58 -0.17 16.33
CA SER A 195 5.72 0.30 17.43
C SER A 195 6.13 1.67 18.01
N SER A 196 7.25 2.28 17.60
CA SER A 196 7.57 3.68 17.93
C SER A 196 7.15 4.68 16.84
N SER A 197 6.64 4.20 15.71
CA SER A 197 6.09 5.08 14.67
C SER A 197 4.87 5.83 15.20
N PRO A 198 4.68 7.13 14.91
CA PRO A 198 3.46 7.86 15.24
C PRO A 198 2.18 7.30 14.58
N ILE A 199 2.32 6.37 13.63
CA ILE A 199 1.22 5.61 13.05
C ILE A 199 0.83 4.42 13.93
N PHE A 200 1.78 3.85 14.69
CA PHE A 200 1.62 2.57 15.39
C PHE A 200 1.99 2.62 16.89
N ASP A 201 2.17 3.82 17.46
CA ASP A 201 2.56 4.02 18.86
C ASP A 201 1.42 3.75 19.86
N GLY A 202 0.19 3.56 19.37
CA GLY A 202 -1.01 3.36 20.18
C GLY A 202 -1.51 4.64 20.86
N SER A 203 -0.99 5.81 20.48
CA SER A 203 -1.51 7.11 20.93
C SER A 203 -2.91 7.38 20.36
N PRO A 204 -3.64 8.39 20.88
CA PRO A 204 -4.91 8.84 20.29
C PRO A 204 -4.79 9.32 18.83
N THR A 205 -3.57 9.58 18.34
CA THR A 205 -3.27 10.07 16.99
C THR A 205 -2.69 9.00 16.08
N SER A 206 -2.95 7.72 16.36
CA SER A 206 -2.37 6.56 15.66
C SER A 206 -3.44 5.71 14.98
N MET A 207 -3.01 4.75 14.16
CA MET A 207 -3.83 3.65 13.62
C MET A 207 -3.89 2.46 14.59
N GLY A 208 -3.88 2.74 15.90
CA GLY A 208 -3.73 1.73 16.94
C GLY A 208 -2.27 1.38 17.22
N GLY A 209 -2.07 0.50 18.19
CA GLY A 209 -0.75 0.00 18.57
C GLY A 209 -0.41 -1.36 17.96
N ASP A 210 0.58 -2.01 18.56
CA ASP A 210 0.82 -3.44 18.39
C ASP A 210 -0.27 -4.29 19.04
N GLY A 211 -0.29 -5.57 18.67
CA GLY A 211 -1.11 -6.58 19.32
C GLY A 211 -0.62 -6.94 20.72
N ALA A 212 -1.51 -7.55 21.52
CA ALA A 212 -1.08 -8.25 22.73
C ALA A 212 -0.06 -9.33 22.38
N THR A 213 1.00 -9.47 23.18
CA THR A 213 2.07 -10.41 22.90
C THR A 213 1.58 -11.86 22.97
N VAL A 214 1.80 -12.60 21.88
CA VAL A 214 1.54 -14.03 21.75
C VAL A 214 2.83 -14.69 21.26
N PRO A 215 3.44 -15.64 21.99
CA PRO A 215 4.63 -16.34 21.50
C PRO A 215 4.32 -17.15 20.23
N HIS A 216 5.06 -16.91 19.14
CA HIS A 216 4.90 -17.65 17.87
C HIS A 216 6.18 -17.66 17.01
N GLY A 217 6.22 -18.52 15.98
CA GLY A 217 7.40 -18.79 15.14
C GLY A 217 7.55 -17.93 13.88
N GLY A 218 6.97 -16.72 13.84
CA GLY A 218 6.97 -15.86 12.64
C GLY A 218 6.09 -16.39 11.50
N LEU A 219 6.21 -15.84 10.29
CA LEU A 219 5.42 -16.25 9.11
C LEU A 219 6.31 -16.89 8.04
N GLY A 220 5.88 -18.03 7.50
CA GLY A 220 6.44 -18.61 6.29
C GLY A 220 5.54 -18.32 5.09
N LEU A 221 6.04 -17.57 4.12
CA LEU A 221 5.31 -17.19 2.92
C LEU A 221 5.90 -17.94 1.73
N GLU A 222 5.26 -19.04 1.31
CA GLU A 222 5.67 -19.75 0.11
C GLU A 222 5.06 -19.08 -1.13
N SER A 223 5.93 -18.65 -2.05
CA SER A 223 5.51 -18.20 -3.36
C SER A 223 4.84 -19.34 -4.12
N PRO A 224 3.62 -19.16 -4.64
CA PRO A 224 2.92 -20.21 -5.38
C PRO A 224 3.59 -20.54 -6.72
N PHE A 225 4.53 -19.70 -7.19
CA PHE A 225 5.13 -19.77 -8.51
C PHE A 225 6.47 -20.50 -8.52
N ASP A 226 7.44 -19.96 -7.79
CA ASP A 226 8.82 -20.47 -7.75
C ASP A 226 9.10 -21.34 -6.52
N LYS A 227 8.10 -21.50 -5.63
CA LYS A 227 8.20 -22.27 -4.37
C LYS A 227 9.28 -21.75 -3.43
N VAL A 228 9.76 -20.53 -3.64
CA VAL A 228 10.66 -19.87 -2.70
C VAL A 228 9.84 -19.47 -1.47
N THR A 229 10.34 -19.87 -0.30
CA THR A 229 9.73 -19.49 0.98
C THR A 229 10.44 -18.26 1.53
N THR A 230 9.70 -17.16 1.66
CA THR A 230 10.13 -15.99 2.42
C THR A 230 9.78 -16.22 3.89
N VAL A 231 10.78 -16.13 4.79
CA VAL A 231 10.56 -16.31 6.22
C VAL A 231 10.64 -14.97 6.93
N LEU A 232 9.55 -14.60 7.61
CA LEU A 232 9.43 -13.42 8.42
C LEU A 232 9.57 -13.82 9.89
N LEU A 233 10.53 -13.21 10.59
CA LEU A 233 10.67 -13.39 12.03
C LEU A 233 9.43 -12.86 12.76
N PRO A 234 9.08 -13.44 13.92
CA PRO A 234 7.97 -12.93 14.72
C PRO A 234 8.23 -11.49 15.15
N GLY A 235 7.17 -10.66 15.15
CA GLY A 235 7.16 -9.41 15.86
C GLY A 235 6.96 -9.61 17.37
N ASN A 236 6.54 -8.56 18.07
CA ASN A 236 6.30 -8.59 19.51
C ASN A 236 4.82 -8.74 19.88
N GLY A 237 3.94 -8.82 18.87
CA GLY A 237 2.49 -8.85 19.02
C GLY A 237 1.93 -10.26 18.81
N GLY A 238 0.95 -10.37 17.92
CA GLY A 238 0.28 -11.61 17.53
C GLY A 238 -1.18 -11.72 18.01
N GLY A 239 -1.53 -11.00 19.08
CA GLY A 239 -2.89 -10.90 19.62
C GLY A 239 -3.58 -9.59 19.26
N CYS A 240 -4.77 -9.34 19.84
CA CYS A 240 -5.59 -8.15 19.58
C CYS A 240 -4.82 -6.84 19.84
N VAL A 241 -5.01 -5.82 18.99
CA VAL A 241 -4.53 -4.45 19.26
C VAL A 241 -5.12 -3.94 20.58
N THR A 242 -4.27 -3.42 21.45
CA THR A 242 -4.68 -3.07 22.83
C THR A 242 -4.79 -1.57 23.10
N ARG A 243 -4.26 -0.71 22.22
CA ARG A 243 -4.17 0.75 22.42
C ARG A 243 -4.49 1.52 21.14
N GLY A 244 -4.85 2.79 21.31
CA GLY A 244 -5.22 3.73 20.23
C GLY A 244 -6.70 3.63 19.82
N PRO A 245 -7.13 4.45 18.85
CA PRO A 245 -8.55 4.63 18.49
C PRO A 245 -9.26 3.36 18.03
N PHE A 246 -8.51 2.40 17.48
CA PHE A 246 -9.06 1.17 16.89
C PHE A 246 -8.86 -0.08 17.76
N SER A 247 -8.49 0.06 19.03
CA SER A 247 -8.29 -1.09 19.94
C SER A 247 -9.56 -1.92 20.19
N ASN A 248 -10.74 -1.32 20.02
CA ASN A 248 -12.03 -1.98 20.17
C ASN A 248 -12.73 -2.24 18.82
N MET A 249 -11.99 -2.11 17.71
CA MET A 249 -12.52 -2.43 16.38
C MET A 249 -12.79 -3.92 16.26
N THR A 250 -13.92 -4.26 15.62
CA THR A 250 -14.27 -5.65 15.26
C THR A 250 -13.99 -5.87 13.78
N VAL A 251 -13.24 -6.91 13.47
CA VAL A 251 -13.09 -7.44 12.11
C VAL A 251 -14.19 -8.48 11.91
N HIS A 252 -14.94 -8.38 10.81
CA HIS A 252 -16.11 -9.24 10.56
C HIS A 252 -15.92 -10.26 9.43
N LEU A 253 -15.03 -9.98 8.48
CA LEU A 253 -14.81 -10.82 7.29
C LEU A 253 -13.59 -11.73 7.47
N GLY A 254 -13.66 -12.91 6.86
CA GLY A 254 -12.53 -13.85 6.77
C GLY A 254 -12.29 -14.76 7.97
N PRO A 255 -11.07 -15.31 8.08
CA PRO A 255 -9.95 -15.19 7.13
C PRO A 255 -10.23 -15.89 5.78
N GLN A 256 -9.55 -15.50 4.71
CA GLN A 256 -9.65 -16.13 3.38
C GLN A 256 -8.33 -16.72 2.89
N ALA A 257 -7.20 -16.10 3.19
CA ALA A 257 -5.87 -16.57 2.81
C ALA A 257 -4.81 -16.13 3.83
N MET A 258 -5.11 -16.28 5.13
CA MET A 258 -4.27 -15.77 6.22
C MET A 258 -3.09 -16.73 6.49
N PRO A 259 -1.81 -16.33 6.31
CA PRO A 259 -0.66 -17.17 6.62
C PRO A 259 -0.61 -17.61 8.09
N SER A 260 -0.34 -18.89 8.34
CA SER A 260 -0.27 -19.44 9.70
C SER A 260 1.07 -19.14 10.34
N TYR A 261 1.07 -18.60 11.56
CA TYR A 261 2.29 -18.43 12.33
C TYR A 261 2.99 -19.77 12.62
N GLY A 262 4.30 -19.82 12.40
CA GLY A 262 5.15 -20.99 12.60
C GLY A 262 5.03 -22.08 11.51
N ASN A 263 4.35 -21.80 10.40
CA ASN A 263 4.18 -22.75 9.29
C ASN A 263 4.15 -22.01 7.93
N ILE A 264 4.16 -22.75 6.82
CA ILE A 264 4.04 -22.27 5.43
C ILE A 264 2.61 -22.38 4.87
N THR A 265 1.64 -22.76 5.71
CA THR A 265 0.24 -22.99 5.32
C THR A 265 -0.61 -21.76 5.59
N ALA A 266 -1.67 -21.55 4.81
CA ALA A 266 -2.66 -20.51 5.07
C ALA A 266 -3.93 -21.07 5.74
N GLN A 267 -4.56 -20.25 6.57
CA GLN A 267 -5.85 -20.47 7.21
C GLN A 267 -6.95 -19.81 6.40
N ASN A 268 -7.94 -20.61 6.02
CA ASN A 268 -9.07 -20.16 5.23
C ASN A 268 -10.35 -20.55 5.98
N SER A 269 -11.23 -19.59 6.21
CA SER A 269 -12.60 -19.89 6.64
C SER A 269 -13.33 -20.61 5.50
N ALA A 270 -14.16 -21.60 5.83
CA ALA A 270 -15.05 -22.23 4.86
C ALA A 270 -16.11 -21.24 4.32
N THR A 271 -16.39 -20.19 5.09
CA THR A 271 -17.40 -19.17 4.82
C THR A 271 -16.83 -17.77 5.04
N PRO A 272 -15.85 -17.32 4.23
CA PRO A 272 -15.09 -16.09 4.50
C PRO A 272 -15.89 -14.79 4.30
N LYS A 273 -17.15 -14.89 3.83
CA LYS A 273 -18.11 -13.80 3.68
C LYS A 273 -19.19 -13.78 4.76
N GLU A 274 -19.29 -14.83 5.57
CA GLU A 274 -20.18 -14.85 6.72
C GLU A 274 -19.60 -14.01 7.85
N ASP A 275 -20.46 -13.60 8.78
CA ASP A 275 -20.06 -12.80 9.93
C ASP A 275 -19.18 -13.61 10.88
N ASN A 276 -17.95 -13.15 11.08
CA ASN A 276 -16.97 -13.74 11.98
C ASN A 276 -16.37 -12.63 12.87
N PRO A 277 -17.11 -12.17 13.90
CA PRO A 277 -16.68 -11.06 14.73
C PRO A 277 -15.47 -11.44 15.59
N GLN A 278 -14.37 -10.74 15.37
CA GLN A 278 -13.11 -10.93 16.09
C GLN A 278 -12.44 -9.58 16.33
N CYS A 279 -11.54 -9.52 17.32
CA CYS A 279 -10.66 -8.35 17.43
C CYS A 279 -9.71 -8.28 16.22
N MET A 280 -9.07 -7.14 16.01
CA MET A 280 -7.98 -7.00 15.03
C MET A 280 -6.64 -7.38 15.67
N PRO A 281 -6.06 -8.57 15.43
CA PRO A 281 -4.71 -8.88 15.86
C PRO A 281 -3.66 -8.22 14.96
N ARG A 282 -2.56 -7.78 15.57
CA ARG A 282 -1.41 -7.18 14.87
C ARG A 282 -0.12 -7.74 15.43
N ASP A 283 0.89 -7.89 14.60
CA ASP A 283 2.23 -8.35 14.96
C ASP A 283 3.26 -7.49 14.26
N LEU A 284 3.45 -6.28 14.81
CA LEU A 284 4.33 -5.29 14.21
C LEU A 284 5.76 -5.84 14.13
N ASN A 285 6.29 -5.86 12.93
CA ASN A 285 7.62 -6.38 12.64
C ASN A 285 8.36 -5.47 11.66
N ALA A 286 9.68 -5.63 11.62
CA ALA A 286 10.58 -4.81 10.84
C ALA A 286 10.77 -5.32 9.39
N VAL A 287 9.83 -6.11 8.85
CA VAL A 287 10.02 -6.76 7.53
C VAL A 287 10.07 -5.75 6.37
N ALA A 288 9.32 -4.65 6.45
CA ALA A 288 9.38 -3.56 5.46
C ALA A 288 10.73 -2.81 5.44
N GLN A 289 11.62 -3.07 6.41
CA GLN A 289 12.82 -2.27 6.68
C GLN A 289 14.07 -2.76 5.93
N GLY A 290 13.96 -3.76 5.04
CA GLY A 290 15.10 -4.26 4.26
C GLY A 290 16.21 -4.91 5.11
N ASP A 291 15.88 -5.33 6.32
CA ASP A 291 16.80 -5.98 7.25
C ASP A 291 17.34 -7.29 6.65
N SER A 292 18.66 -7.37 6.60
CA SER A 292 19.42 -8.46 5.97
C SER A 292 19.29 -9.81 6.69
N ARG A 293 18.67 -9.85 7.86
CA ARG A 293 18.32 -11.10 8.57
C ARG A 293 17.13 -11.82 7.94
N TYR A 294 16.33 -11.15 7.11
CA TYR A 294 15.18 -11.76 6.45
C TYR A 294 15.58 -12.38 5.11
N VAL A 295 15.63 -13.71 5.05
CA VAL A 295 15.92 -14.46 3.82
C VAL A 295 14.73 -14.34 2.87
N GLY A 296 14.95 -13.75 1.69
CA GLY A 296 13.92 -13.60 0.65
C GLY A 296 12.94 -12.44 0.85
N ALA A 297 13.07 -11.60 1.89
CA ALA A 297 12.16 -10.44 2.08
C ALA A 297 12.23 -9.40 0.95
N GLY A 298 13.35 -9.35 0.22
CA GLY A 298 13.47 -8.59 -1.03
C GLY A 298 12.55 -9.08 -2.16
N GLN A 299 11.80 -10.16 -1.97
CA GLN A 299 10.78 -10.67 -2.89
C GLN A 299 9.36 -10.18 -2.54
N LEU A 300 9.14 -9.48 -1.42
CA LEU A 300 7.81 -8.98 -1.05
C LEU A 300 7.52 -7.58 -1.60
N GLY A 301 8.55 -6.84 -2.00
CA GLY A 301 8.46 -5.44 -2.42
C GLY A 301 7.97 -4.52 -1.30
N ALA A 302 7.84 -3.22 -1.60
CA ALA A 302 7.27 -2.29 -0.62
C ALA A 302 5.79 -2.58 -0.35
N HIS A 303 5.05 -3.08 -1.35
CA HIS A 303 3.64 -3.47 -1.20
C HIS A 303 3.47 -4.61 -0.19
N GLY A 304 4.07 -5.78 -0.44
CA GLY A 304 3.99 -6.90 0.49
C GLY A 304 4.67 -6.57 1.82
N GLY A 305 5.83 -5.92 1.77
CA GLY A 305 6.55 -5.49 2.97
C GLY A 305 5.71 -4.62 3.90
N GLY A 306 4.96 -3.65 3.37
CA GLY A 306 4.08 -2.79 4.17
C GLY A 306 2.94 -3.55 4.84
N HIS A 307 2.29 -4.48 4.13
CA HIS A 307 1.22 -5.33 4.71
C HIS A 307 1.75 -6.28 5.78
N TYR A 308 2.82 -7.01 5.47
CA TYR A 308 3.38 -8.01 6.37
C TYR A 308 4.15 -7.39 7.53
N ALA A 309 4.60 -6.13 7.42
CA ALA A 309 5.13 -5.37 8.55
C ALA A 309 4.11 -5.17 9.68
N LEU A 310 2.81 -5.20 9.36
CA LEU A 310 1.77 -5.14 10.38
C LEU A 310 1.43 -6.51 10.94
N GLY A 311 1.65 -7.58 10.19
CA GLY A 311 1.32 -8.94 10.63
C GLY A 311 -0.18 -9.14 10.89
N GLY A 312 -0.54 -10.22 11.57
CA GLY A 312 -1.88 -10.43 12.10
C GLY A 312 -3.01 -10.51 11.06
N ASN A 313 -4.23 -10.32 11.54
CA ASN A 313 -5.48 -10.42 10.79
C ASN A 313 -6.23 -9.08 10.90
N PRO A 314 -6.47 -8.37 9.79
CA PRO A 314 -6.43 -8.88 8.42
C PRO A 314 -5.23 -8.44 7.57
N SER A 315 -4.25 -7.70 8.11
CA SER A 315 -3.18 -7.13 7.28
C SER A 315 -2.36 -8.17 6.52
N SER A 316 -2.13 -9.36 7.08
CA SER A 316 -1.41 -10.45 6.37
C SER A 316 -2.29 -11.26 5.42
N ASP A 317 -3.59 -11.01 5.36
CA ASP A 317 -4.52 -11.66 4.43
C ASP A 317 -4.71 -10.79 3.19
N VAL A 318 -4.15 -11.23 2.05
CA VAL A 318 -4.17 -10.48 0.78
C VAL A 318 -5.59 -10.16 0.27
N PHE A 319 -6.61 -10.87 0.74
CA PHE A 319 -7.99 -10.57 0.36
C PHE A 319 -8.62 -9.50 1.26
N LEU A 320 -8.20 -9.45 2.52
CA LEU A 320 -8.92 -8.75 3.58
C LEU A 320 -8.11 -7.62 4.21
N SER A 321 -6.88 -7.39 3.76
CA SER A 321 -5.98 -6.37 4.30
C SER A 321 -6.57 -4.96 4.44
N PRO A 322 -7.56 -4.48 3.65
CA PRO A 322 -8.22 -3.20 3.94
C PRO A 322 -8.96 -3.15 5.28
N GLY A 323 -9.21 -4.29 5.92
CA GLY A 323 -9.78 -4.35 7.25
C GLY A 323 -8.83 -3.88 8.34
N ASP A 324 -7.53 -3.73 8.08
CA ASP A 324 -6.63 -2.97 8.94
C ASP A 324 -6.66 -1.50 8.49
N THR A 325 -6.97 -0.60 9.43
CA THR A 325 -7.07 0.85 9.16
C THR A 325 -5.80 1.47 8.56
N ALA A 326 -4.62 0.87 8.78
CA ALA A 326 -3.37 1.35 8.22
C ALA A 326 -3.20 1.02 6.71
N PHE A 327 -4.03 0.14 6.14
CA PHE A 327 -4.04 -0.17 4.71
C PHE A 327 -4.09 1.10 3.86
N TYR A 328 -4.95 2.05 4.24
CA TYR A 328 -5.21 3.24 3.45
C TYR A 328 -4.03 4.21 3.43
N LEU A 329 -3.28 4.32 4.54
CA LEU A 329 -2.03 5.08 4.60
C LEU A 329 -0.91 4.37 3.82
N HIS A 330 -0.83 3.05 3.92
CA HIS A 330 0.12 2.23 3.15
C HIS A 330 -0.10 2.41 1.64
N HIS A 331 -1.34 2.25 1.17
CA HIS A 331 -1.68 2.42 -0.25
C HIS A 331 -1.64 3.88 -0.71
N GLY A 332 -1.81 4.86 0.19
CA GLY A 332 -1.50 6.26 -0.11
C GLY A 332 -0.03 6.48 -0.48
N GLN A 333 0.89 5.71 0.11
CA GLN A 333 2.31 5.76 -0.26
C GLN A 333 2.59 4.95 -1.53
N ILE A 334 1.92 3.82 -1.76
CA ILE A 334 2.01 3.06 -3.03
C ILE A 334 1.58 3.94 -4.20
N ASP A 335 0.43 4.60 -4.09
CA ASP A 335 -0.08 5.57 -5.06
C ASP A 335 0.88 6.76 -5.27
N ARG A 336 1.49 7.26 -4.18
CA ARG A 336 2.50 8.31 -4.27
C ARG A 336 3.74 7.86 -5.06
N VAL A 337 4.23 6.64 -4.84
CA VAL A 337 5.41 6.12 -5.56
C VAL A 337 5.13 5.99 -7.06
N ASP A 338 3.97 5.43 -7.43
CA ASP A 338 3.54 5.37 -8.84
C ASP A 338 3.39 6.78 -9.43
N TRP A 339 2.73 7.70 -8.72
CA TRP A 339 2.60 9.08 -9.15
C TRP A 339 3.97 9.76 -9.36
N ILE A 340 4.95 9.57 -8.47
CA ILE A 340 6.31 10.10 -8.67
C ILE A 340 6.90 9.51 -9.94
N TRP A 341 6.88 8.18 -10.08
CA TRP A 341 7.44 7.47 -11.24
C TRP A 341 6.85 7.98 -12.56
N GLN A 342 5.53 8.15 -12.64
CA GLN A 342 4.84 8.70 -13.81
C GLN A 342 5.28 10.13 -14.14
N ASN A 343 5.48 10.96 -13.12
CA ASN A 343 5.74 12.39 -13.29
C ASN A 343 7.20 12.75 -13.56
N LEU A 344 8.13 11.84 -13.30
CA LEU A 344 9.53 11.98 -13.70
C LEU A 344 9.70 11.86 -15.23
N ASP A 345 8.78 11.19 -15.92
CA ASP A 345 8.74 11.12 -17.39
C ASP A 345 7.30 11.00 -17.92
N TRP A 346 6.55 12.09 -17.76
CA TRP A 346 5.13 12.13 -18.08
C TRP A 346 4.79 11.69 -19.51
N ALA A 347 5.64 12.05 -20.49
CA ALA A 347 5.37 11.74 -21.90
C ALA A 347 5.28 10.24 -22.18
N ASN A 348 6.08 9.43 -21.47
CA ASN A 348 6.15 7.99 -21.70
C ASN A 348 5.44 7.17 -20.61
N ARG A 349 5.15 7.77 -19.45
CA ARG A 349 4.64 7.06 -18.27
C ARG A 349 3.21 7.47 -17.86
N GLN A 350 2.60 8.45 -18.51
CA GLN A 350 1.23 8.91 -18.18
C GLN A 350 0.19 7.79 -18.29
N VAL A 351 0.43 6.81 -19.17
CA VAL A 351 -0.52 5.72 -19.43
C VAL A 351 0.26 4.41 -19.54
N SER A 352 0.61 3.79 -18.41
CA SER A 352 1.05 2.39 -18.40
C SER A 352 -0.02 1.40 -18.94
N ALA A 353 -1.15 1.90 -19.45
CA ALA A 353 -2.16 1.17 -20.22
C ALA A 353 -2.38 1.68 -21.66
N ALA A 354 -1.66 2.68 -22.17
CA ALA A 354 -1.69 3.00 -23.61
C ALA A 354 -0.49 2.34 -24.27
N ILE A 355 -0.75 1.15 -24.80
CA ILE A 355 0.05 0.52 -25.86
C ILE A 355 0.44 1.61 -26.86
N LEU A 356 1.71 2.03 -26.86
CA LEU A 356 2.31 2.76 -27.96
C LEU A 356 2.31 1.82 -29.16
N SER A 357 1.29 1.94 -29.99
CA SER A 357 1.32 1.46 -31.37
C SER A 357 1.59 2.66 -32.25
N TYR A 358 2.79 2.68 -32.83
CA TYR A 358 3.03 3.27 -34.14
C TYR A 358 3.47 2.17 -35.08
#